data_AF-A0A9Q3GCR3-F1
#
_entry.id   AF-A0A9Q3GCR3-F1
#
_cell.length_a   1.000
_cell.length_b   1.000
_cell.length_c   1.000
_cell.angle_alpha   90.00
_cell.angle_beta   90.00
_cell.angle_gamma   90.00
#
_symmetry.space_group_name_H-M   'P 1'
#
loop_
_entity.id
_entity.type
_entity.pdbx_description
1 polymer ?
#
loop_
_entity_poly.entity_id
_entity_poly.type
_entity_poly.pdbx_seq_one_letter_code
_entity_poly.pdbx_strand_id
1 'polypeptide(L)'
;MEHQILAAKYKLVLKKGRPVNEPIPKDLNPPLSRDPYETPLSPNPPIFPETFKVTHERLQEVNFGPTGWLSNEEINLIKNLITLREKEISFCEEERGLLKSSY
;
A
#
# COMPACT_ATOMS: atom_id res chain seq x y z
N MET A 1 -4.14 36.87 35.84
CA MET A 1 -4.14 35.48 35.33
C MET A 1 -2.71 35.15 34.96
N GLU A 2 -2.04 34.30 35.75
CA GLU A 2 -0.66 33.91 35.50
C GLU A 2 -0.60 32.80 34.45
N HIS A 3 0.19 33.02 33.40
CA HIS A 3 0.47 32.01 32.38
C HIS A 3 1.43 30.97 32.94
N GLN A 4 0.97 29.74 33.17
CA GLN A 4 1.87 28.61 33.43
C GLN A 4 2.61 28.24 32.13
N ILE A 5 3.87 28.62 32.06
CA ILE A 5 4.80 28.18 31.03
C ILE A 5 5.14 26.71 31.33
N LEU A 6 4.52 25.77 30.62
CA LEU A 6 4.92 24.37 30.59
C LEU A 6 6.26 24.24 29.86
N ALA A 7 7.35 24.64 30.53
CA ALA A 7 8.69 24.37 30.05
C ALA A 7 8.93 22.86 30.08
N ALA A 8 8.91 22.21 28.91
CA ALA A 8 9.20 20.79 28.78
C ALA A 8 10.62 20.51 29.30
N LYS A 9 10.70 19.83 30.44
CA LYS A 9 11.96 19.54 31.14
C LYS A 9 12.91 18.76 30.21
N TYR A 10 14.06 19.35 29.88
CA TYR A 10 15.07 18.72 29.03
C TYR A 10 15.53 17.38 29.65
N LYS A 11 15.51 16.29 28.88
CA LYS A 11 15.92 14.97 29.39
C LYS A 11 17.41 14.99 29.73
N LEU A 12 17.73 14.68 30.98
CA LEU A 12 19.12 14.56 31.44
C LEU A 12 19.88 13.55 30.58
N VAL A 13 21.18 13.80 30.36
CA VAL A 13 22.05 12.94 29.52
C VAL A 13 22.04 11.48 29.98
N LEU A 14 21.95 11.23 31.29
CA LEU A 14 21.83 9.89 31.88
C LEU A 14 20.52 9.16 31.48
N LYS A 15 19.46 9.90 31.14
CA LYS A 15 18.18 9.38 30.64
C LYS A 15 18.10 9.37 29.11
N LYS A 16 19.16 9.80 28.42
CA LYS A 16 19.24 9.78 26.96
C LYS A 16 19.66 8.39 26.51
N GLY A 17 18.68 7.57 26.14
CA GLY A 17 18.95 6.26 25.52
C GLY A 17 19.77 6.45 24.25
N ARG A 18 20.95 5.85 24.19
CA ARG A 18 21.73 5.75 22.96
C ARG A 18 21.26 4.49 22.23
N PRO A 19 20.96 4.56 20.92
CA PRO A 19 20.63 3.35 20.18
C PRO A 19 21.81 2.39 20.28
N VAL A 20 21.52 1.17 20.73
CA VAL A 20 22.47 0.07 20.71
C VAL A 20 22.19 -0.71 19.44
N ASN A 21 23.24 -1.07 18.71
CA ASN A 21 23.10 -1.89 17.51
C ASN A 21 22.73 -3.32 17.93
N GLU A 22 21.44 -3.65 17.90
CA GLU A 22 20.92 -4.98 18.17
C GLU A 22 20.44 -5.63 16.87
N PRO A 23 20.60 -6.96 16.70
CA PRO A 23 20.03 -7.67 15.57
C PRO A 23 18.50 -7.55 15.60
N ILE A 24 17.89 -7.41 14.43
CA ILE A 24 16.43 -7.35 14.34
C ILE A 24 15.82 -8.60 14.97
N PRO A 25 14.87 -8.48 15.93
CA PRO A 25 14.24 -9.64 16.52
C PRO A 25 13.59 -10.50 15.42
N LYS A 26 13.78 -11.81 15.45
CA LYS A 26 13.18 -12.72 14.46
C LYS A 26 11.66 -12.63 14.44
N ASP A 27 11.07 -12.38 15.60
CA ASP A 27 9.63 -12.23 15.79
C ASP A 27 9.08 -10.94 15.16
N LEU A 28 9.95 -10.00 14.77
CA LEU A 28 9.56 -8.79 14.06
C LEU A 28 9.15 -9.08 12.60
N ASN A 29 9.61 -10.21 12.04
CA ASN A 29 9.25 -10.64 10.69
C ASN A 29 8.63 -12.04 10.74
N PRO A 30 7.39 -12.17 11.26
CA PRO A 30 6.70 -13.45 11.28
C PRO A 30 6.56 -14.01 9.86
N PRO A 31 6.58 -15.34 9.69
CA PRO A 31 6.32 -15.94 8.39
C PRO A 31 4.95 -15.49 7.86
N LEU A 32 4.88 -15.29 6.54
CA LEU A 32 3.62 -14.94 5.89
C LEU A 32 2.56 -16.00 6.20
N SER A 33 1.34 -15.56 6.49
CA SER A 33 0.21 -16.46 6.77
C SER A 33 -0.24 -17.29 5.56
N ARG A 34 0.20 -16.89 4.35
CA ARG A 34 -0.08 -17.55 3.08
C ARG A 34 1.21 -17.83 2.32
N ASP A 35 1.18 -18.80 1.41
CA ASP A 35 2.28 -19.02 0.48
C ASP A 35 2.44 -17.77 -0.44
N PRO A 36 3.63 -17.15 -0.49
CA PRO A 36 3.87 -16.01 -1.37
C PRO A 36 3.77 -16.34 -2.87
N TYR A 37 3.93 -17.60 -3.26
CA TYR A 37 3.87 -18.03 -4.66
C TYR A 37 2.46 -18.43 -5.10
N GLU A 38 1.54 -18.60 -4.16
CA GLU A 38 0.12 -18.82 -4.47
C GLU A 38 -0.54 -17.48 -4.83
N THR A 39 -0.75 -17.30 -6.14
CA THR A 39 -1.33 -16.09 -6.70
C THR A 39 -2.73 -16.34 -7.26
N PRO A 40 -3.70 -15.43 -7.04
CA PRO A 40 -5.02 -15.51 -7.67
C PRO A 40 -4.99 -15.13 -9.16
N LEU A 41 -3.81 -14.83 -9.72
CA LEU A 41 -3.66 -14.42 -11.11
C LEU A 41 -3.68 -15.64 -12.05
N SER A 42 -4.58 -15.60 -13.03
CA SER A 42 -4.61 -16.56 -14.14
C SER A 42 -3.57 -16.15 -15.21
N PRO A 43 -2.81 -17.12 -15.79
CA PRO A 43 -1.97 -16.88 -16.96
C PRO A 43 -2.75 -16.32 -18.16
N ASN A 44 -4.03 -16.69 -18.26
CA ASN A 44 -4.96 -16.15 -19.24
C ASN A 44 -5.96 -15.24 -18.50
N PRO A 45 -5.63 -13.96 -18.30
CA PRO A 45 -6.51 -13.04 -17.60
C PRO A 45 -7.81 -12.85 -18.39
N PRO A 46 -8.97 -12.81 -17.71
CA PRO A 46 -10.23 -12.47 -18.36
C PRO A 46 -10.17 -11.05 -18.92
N ILE A 47 -10.97 -10.78 -19.96
CA ILE A 47 -11.17 -9.42 -20.43
C ILE A 47 -11.83 -8.63 -19.30
N PHE A 48 -11.23 -7.51 -18.93
CA PHE A 48 -11.64 -6.64 -17.82
C PHE A 48 -13.16 -6.36 -17.84
N PRO A 49 -13.90 -6.77 -16.80
CA PRO A 49 -15.24 -6.25 -16.53
C PRO A 49 -15.13 -4.99 -15.66
N GLU A 50 -15.91 -3.96 -15.98
CA GLU A 50 -16.06 -2.82 -15.09
C GLU A 50 -16.63 -3.25 -13.74
N THR A 51 -16.08 -2.69 -12.66
CA THR A 51 -16.61 -2.86 -11.31
C THR A 51 -17.14 -1.55 -10.78
N PHE A 52 -17.68 -1.57 -9.56
CA PHE A 52 -18.16 -0.36 -8.89
C PHE A 52 -17.08 0.71 -8.76
N LYS A 53 -15.81 0.32 -8.55
CA LYS A 53 -14.70 1.26 -8.32
C LYS A 53 -13.72 1.36 -9.48
N VAL A 54 -13.52 0.28 -10.24
CA VAL A 54 -12.63 0.25 -11.40
C VAL A 54 -13.48 0.39 -12.67
N THR A 55 -13.54 1.61 -13.19
CA THR A 55 -14.26 1.97 -14.42
C THR A 55 -13.28 2.26 -15.56
N HIS A 56 -13.75 2.29 -16.82
CA HIS A 56 -12.88 2.66 -17.95
C HIS A 56 -12.28 4.07 -17.78
N GLU A 57 -13.06 5.04 -17.28
CA GLU A 57 -12.60 6.42 -17.05
C GLU A 57 -11.42 6.45 -16.06
N ARG A 58 -11.55 5.74 -14.93
CA ARG A 58 -10.48 5.66 -13.92
C ARG A 58 -9.24 4.93 -14.42
N LEU A 59 -9.43 3.91 -15.26
CA LEU A 59 -8.30 3.20 -15.87
C LEU A 59 -7.55 4.05 -16.92
N GLN A 60 -8.18 5.05 -17.52
CA GLN A 60 -7.50 5.97 -18.44
C GLN A 60 -6.52 6.91 -17.72
N GLU A 61 -6.74 7.18 -16.43
CA GLU A 61 -5.82 7.96 -15.59
C GLU A 61 -4.57 7.16 -15.20
N VAL A 62 -4.64 5.83 -15.27
CA VAL A 62 -3.51 4.94 -14.94
C VAL A 62 -2.52 4.91 -16.10
N ASN A 63 -1.28 5.32 -15.82
CA ASN A 63 -0.19 5.24 -16.79
C ASN A 63 0.41 3.82 -16.83
N PHE A 64 0.17 3.09 -17.91
CA PHE A 64 0.73 1.76 -18.18
C PHE A 64 2.12 1.79 -18.84
N GLY A 65 2.72 2.97 -18.97
CA GLY A 65 4.00 3.18 -19.65
C GLY A 65 3.84 3.58 -21.12
N PRO A 66 4.95 3.73 -21.85
CA PRO A 66 4.94 4.10 -23.26
C PRO A 66 4.32 3.01 -24.15
N THR A 67 3.89 3.38 -25.35
CA THR A 67 3.34 2.44 -26.33
C THR A 67 4.34 1.32 -26.63
N GLY A 68 3.91 0.06 -26.52
CA GLY A 68 4.75 -1.12 -26.73
C GLY A 68 5.58 -1.54 -25.50
N TRP A 69 5.48 -0.84 -24.37
CA TRP A 69 6.10 -1.24 -23.10
C TRP A 69 5.52 -2.54 -22.55
N LEU A 70 4.21 -2.71 -22.69
CA LEU A 70 3.49 -3.92 -22.29
C LEU A 70 2.76 -4.52 -23.49
N SER A 71 2.71 -5.83 -23.54
CA SER A 71 1.83 -6.56 -24.45
C SER A 71 0.36 -6.37 -24.05
N ASN A 72 -0.56 -6.68 -24.97
CA ASN A 72 -1.99 -6.59 -24.66
C ASN A 72 -2.40 -7.55 -23.53
N GLU A 73 -1.77 -8.72 -23.46
CA GLU A 73 -1.97 -9.71 -22.42
C GLU A 73 -1.47 -9.21 -21.06
N GLU A 74 -0.30 -8.56 -21.03
CA GLU A 74 0.25 -7.96 -19.81
C GLU A 74 -0.64 -6.81 -19.30
N ILE A 75 -1.14 -5.96 -20.20
CA ILE A 75 -2.09 -4.90 -19.84
C ILE A 75 -3.36 -5.51 -19.24
N ASN A 76 -3.90 -6.58 -19.85
CA ASN A 76 -5.07 -7.27 -19.32
C ASN A 76 -4.81 -7.92 -17.95
N LEU A 77 -3.61 -8.47 -17.75
CA LEU A 77 -3.19 -9.03 -16.47
C LEU A 77 -3.14 -7.96 -15.38
N ILE A 78 -2.57 -6.78 -15.67
CA ILE A 78 -2.52 -5.67 -14.71
C ILE A 78 -3.91 -5.12 -14.43
N LYS A 79 -4.77 -4.98 -15.45
CA LYS A 79 -6.17 -4.57 -15.25
C LYS A 79 -6.90 -5.54 -14.32
N ASN A 80 -6.75 -6.86 -14.55
CA ASN A 80 -7.31 -7.87 -13.67
C ASN A 80 -6.76 -7.78 -12.23
N LEU A 81 -5.47 -7.52 -12.07
CA LEU A 81 -4.85 -7.30 -10.75
C LEU A 81 -5.46 -6.07 -10.03
N ILE A 82 -5.64 -4.96 -10.75
CA ILE A 82 -6.26 -3.74 -10.20
C ILE A 82 -7.68 -4.03 -9.75
N THR A 83 -8.46 -4.77 -10.55
CA THR A 83 -9.82 -5.21 -10.19
C THR A 83 -9.82 -6.09 -8.94
N LEU A 84 -8.94 -7.08 -8.85
CA LEU A 84 -8.82 -7.95 -7.66
C LEU A 84 -8.46 -7.17 -6.39
N ARG A 85 -7.78 -6.03 -6.53
CA ARG A 85 -7.29 -5.19 -5.43
C ARG A 85 -8.03 -3.86 -5.33
N GLU A 86 -9.23 -3.75 -5.91
CA GLU A 86 -9.95 -2.47 -5.98
C GLU A 86 -10.19 -1.83 -4.60
N LYS A 87 -10.34 -2.64 -3.54
CA LYS A 87 -10.55 -2.16 -2.17
C LYS A 87 -9.34 -1.39 -1.61
N GLU A 88 -8.14 -1.75 -2.06
CA GLU A 88 -6.86 -1.23 -1.57
C GLU A 88 -6.34 -0.03 -2.40
N ILE A 89 -6.87 0.16 -3.60
CA ILE A 89 -6.39 1.18 -4.55
C ILE A 89 -7.24 2.44 -4.44
N SER A 90 -6.64 3.60 -4.18
CA SER A 90 -7.33 4.89 -4.23
C SER A 90 -7.05 5.58 -5.57
N PHE A 91 -8.09 5.98 -6.29
CA PHE A 91 -7.95 6.69 -7.57
C PHE A 91 -7.91 8.21 -7.39
N CYS A 92 -8.52 8.74 -6.33
CA CYS A 92 -8.53 10.16 -6.01
C CYS A 92 -7.99 10.46 -4.60
N GLU A 93 -7.69 11.72 -4.33
CA GLU A 93 -7.14 12.16 -3.04
C GLU A 93 -8.12 11.96 -1.89
N GLU A 94 -9.43 12.06 -2.15
CA GLU A 94 -10.48 11.85 -1.15
C GLU A 94 -10.59 10.37 -0.74
N GLU A 95 -10.28 9.46 -1.67
CA GLU A 95 -10.19 8.02 -1.40
C GLU A 95 -8.90 7.64 -0.66
N ARG A 96 -7.91 8.54 -0.62
CA ARG A 96 -6.64 8.32 0.07
C ARG A 96 -6.86 8.42 1.59
N GLY A 97 -7.33 7.33 2.17
CA GLY A 97 -7.51 7.21 3.61
C GLY A 97 -6.18 7.06 4.36
N LEU A 98 -6.15 7.52 5.61
CA LEU A 98 -5.26 6.92 6.62
C LEU A 98 -5.64 5.44 6.75
N LEU A 99 -4.66 4.53 6.89
CA LEU A 99 -4.87 3.08 7.06
C LEU A 99 -6.00 2.81 8.05
N LYS A 100 -7.22 2.58 7.54
CA LYS A 100 -8.38 2.25 8.38
C LYS A 100 -8.24 0.78 8.79
N SER A 101 -8.62 0.47 10.02
CA SER A 101 -8.63 -0.90 10.54
C SER A 101 -9.67 -1.81 9.87
N SER A 102 -10.50 -1.27 8.97
CA SER A 102 -11.56 -1.98 8.25
C SER A 102 -11.18 -2.38 6.82
N TYR A 103 -9.96 -2.02 6.36
CA TYR A 103 -9.39 -2.55 5.13
C TYR A 103 -8.96 -4.01 5.34
#